data_AF-A0A2R6ADH8-F1
#
_entry.id   AF-A0A2R6ADH8-F1
#
_cell.length_a   1.000
_cell.length_b   1.000
_cell.length_c   1.000
_cell.angle_alpha   90.00
_cell.angle_beta   90.00
_cell.angle_gamma   90.00
#
_symmetry.space_group_name_H-M   'P 1'
#
loop_
_entity.id
_entity.type
_entity.pdbx_description
1 polymer ?
#
loop_
_entity_poly.entity_id
_entity_poly.type
_entity_poly.pdbx_seq_one_letter_code
_entity_poly.pdbx_strand_id
1 'polypeptide(L)'
;MSFVKVAMTTDFGLNDHYVAVTKAVILNRSKKPVVFLDVSHNVERQNIAKAAYLCAVSAKHMGKDTIHLVVVDPTVGTDRKIVVFKTENNGIFVAPDNGVLSHALEWFAGDIYYYITSFEGASKTFHARDIFAPLVAQIINGEGIDAFFIKTPKTSLVRLKFPEFKLESTSIKGSIIYVDIFGNLITNIPNGVLKEESVQLVAKNKRFRIRQCKTYAEGRKDELLLIEGSEGFYEIAINQSSANKVLQLKEGDEIVFFR
;
A
#
# COMPACT_ATOMS: atom_id res chain seq x y z
N MET A 1 -13.78 -19.93 1.09
CA MET A 1 -12.31 -19.77 1.23
C MET A 1 -11.97 -19.93 2.69
N SER A 2 -10.88 -20.62 3.04
CA SER A 2 -10.41 -20.67 4.44
C SER A 2 -9.24 -19.71 4.58
N PHE A 3 -9.39 -18.71 5.43
CA PHE A 3 -8.32 -17.77 5.75
C PHE A 3 -7.54 -18.28 6.96
N VAL A 4 -6.20 -18.25 6.87
CA VAL A 4 -5.30 -18.66 7.95
C VAL A 4 -4.21 -17.62 8.23
N LYS A 5 -4.11 -16.58 7.38
CA LYS A 5 -3.17 -15.47 7.53
C LYS A 5 -3.90 -14.15 7.67
N VAL A 6 -3.41 -13.29 8.55
CA VAL A 6 -3.83 -11.89 8.66
C VAL A 6 -2.62 -11.01 8.45
N ALA A 7 -2.54 -10.38 7.28
CA ALA A 7 -1.53 -9.38 6.97
C ALA A 7 -1.97 -8.01 7.51
N MET A 8 -1.13 -7.32 8.29
CA MET A 8 -1.50 -6.07 8.96
C MET A 8 -0.67 -4.88 8.46
N THR A 9 -1.36 -3.83 8.00
CA THR A 9 -0.77 -2.52 7.67
C THR A 9 -1.46 -1.44 8.49
N THR A 10 -0.76 -0.77 9.40
CA THR A 10 -1.32 0.27 10.29
C THR A 10 -0.34 1.40 10.55
N ASP A 11 -0.81 2.49 11.16
CA ASP A 11 -0.01 3.62 11.65
C ASP A 11 0.08 3.67 13.19
N PHE A 12 -0.20 2.56 13.86
CA PHE A 12 -0.24 2.43 15.33
C PHE A 12 1.13 2.55 16.01
N GLY A 13 2.21 2.29 15.28
CA GLY A 13 3.54 2.04 15.84
C GLY A 13 3.60 0.74 16.65
N LEU A 14 4.76 0.50 17.25
CA LEU A 14 5.02 -0.64 18.14
C LEU A 14 5.33 -0.24 19.58
N ASN A 15 5.28 1.06 19.89
CA ASN A 15 5.55 1.56 21.24
C ASN A 15 4.34 1.40 22.17
N ASP A 16 3.13 1.35 21.61
CA ASP A 16 1.88 1.28 22.33
C ASP A 16 1.18 -0.07 22.11
N HIS A 17 0.20 -0.36 22.97
CA HIS A 17 -0.51 -1.65 23.03
C HIS A 17 -1.44 -1.94 21.83
N TYR A 18 -1.65 -0.98 20.92
CA TYR A 18 -2.70 -1.04 19.90
C TYR A 18 -2.63 -2.28 19.00
N VAL A 19 -1.43 -2.65 18.53
CA VAL A 19 -1.22 -3.84 17.70
C VAL A 19 -1.55 -5.11 18.48
N ALA A 20 -1.02 -5.22 19.71
CA ALA A 20 -1.18 -6.40 20.55
C ALA A 20 -2.66 -6.67 20.87
N VAL A 21 -3.42 -5.63 21.26
CA VAL A 21 -4.84 -5.82 21.59
C VAL A 21 -5.70 -6.12 20.36
N THR A 22 -5.37 -5.55 19.19
CA THR A 22 -6.06 -5.87 17.94
C THR A 22 -5.86 -7.35 17.58
N LYS A 23 -4.62 -7.84 17.65
CA LYS A 23 -4.30 -9.26 17.42
C LYS A 23 -4.96 -10.17 18.45
N ALA A 24 -4.95 -9.80 19.72
CA ALA A 24 -5.57 -10.57 20.79
C ALA A 24 -7.08 -10.74 20.59
N VAL A 25 -7.79 -9.68 20.16
CA VAL A 25 -9.23 -9.78 19.86
C VAL A 25 -9.49 -10.72 18.68
N ILE A 26 -8.67 -10.67 17.63
CA ILE A 26 -8.77 -11.61 16.49
C ILE A 26 -8.58 -13.05 16.97
N LEU A 27 -7.50 -13.31 17.72
CA LEU A 27 -7.17 -14.65 18.23
C LEU A 27 -8.25 -15.21 19.16
N ASN A 28 -8.71 -14.42 20.13
CA ASN A 28 -9.72 -14.85 21.10
C ASN A 28 -11.07 -15.18 20.49
N ARG A 29 -11.37 -14.64 19.29
CA ARG A 29 -12.64 -14.85 18.58
C ARG A 29 -12.53 -15.84 17.42
N SER A 30 -11.32 -16.14 16.98
CA SER A 30 -11.06 -17.06 15.89
C SER A 30 -11.11 -18.51 16.36
N LYS A 31 -11.86 -19.36 15.64
CA LYS A 31 -12.00 -20.80 15.88
C LYS A 31 -10.96 -21.64 15.14
N LYS A 32 -10.06 -20.98 14.40
CA LYS A 32 -9.01 -21.59 13.57
C LYS A 32 -7.66 -20.96 13.92
N PRO A 33 -6.54 -21.67 13.67
CA PRO A 33 -5.21 -21.09 13.77
C PRO A 33 -5.05 -19.86 12.86
N VAL A 34 -4.43 -18.81 13.39
CA VAL A 34 -4.17 -17.56 12.67
C VAL A 34 -2.68 -17.25 12.73
N VAL A 35 -2.09 -16.97 11.56
CA VAL A 35 -0.73 -16.47 11.42
C VAL A 35 -0.78 -14.99 11.09
N PHE A 36 -0.15 -14.15 11.91
CA PHE A 36 -0.02 -12.72 11.60
C PHE A 36 1.21 -12.46 10.73
N LEU A 37 1.02 -11.62 9.70
CA LEU A 37 2.09 -11.09 8.85
C LEU A 37 2.07 -9.57 8.98
N ASP A 38 2.97 -9.00 9.77
CA ASP A 38 3.02 -7.55 9.91
C ASP A 38 3.72 -6.95 8.68
N VAL A 39 2.94 -6.29 7.82
CA VAL A 39 3.47 -5.57 6.65
C VAL A 39 4.21 -4.33 7.16
N SER A 40 3.52 -3.51 7.96
CA SER A 40 4.12 -2.41 8.70
C SER A 40 3.12 -1.86 9.71
N HIS A 41 3.60 -1.55 10.91
CA HIS A 41 2.87 -0.72 11.88
C HIS A 41 3.44 0.69 11.97
N ASN A 42 4.51 0.97 11.21
CA ASN A 42 5.24 2.24 11.22
C ASN A 42 4.91 3.08 9.98
N VAL A 43 3.72 2.91 9.40
CA VAL A 43 3.23 3.90 8.44
C VAL A 43 3.18 5.24 9.16
N GLU A 44 3.66 6.29 8.51
CA GLU A 44 3.54 7.65 9.03
C GLU A 44 2.09 7.93 9.41
N ARG A 45 1.90 8.57 10.56
CA ARG A 45 0.57 8.82 11.13
C ARG A 45 -0.35 9.43 10.09
N GLN A 46 -1.50 8.78 9.87
CA GLN A 46 -2.54 9.21 8.94
C GLN A 46 -2.13 9.24 7.46
N ASN A 47 -0.97 8.70 7.08
CA ASN A 47 -0.51 8.67 5.69
C ASN A 47 -1.19 7.53 4.91
N ILE A 48 -2.42 7.80 4.45
CA ILE A 48 -3.27 6.86 3.69
C ILE A 48 -2.60 6.42 2.39
N ALA A 49 -1.91 7.34 1.68
CA ALA A 49 -1.23 7.04 0.42
C ALA A 49 -0.12 6.00 0.60
N LYS A 50 0.72 6.17 1.62
CA LYS A 50 1.80 5.22 1.95
C LYS A 50 1.26 3.86 2.38
N ALA A 51 0.20 3.82 3.17
CA ALA A 51 -0.49 2.57 3.52
C ALA A 51 -1.06 1.86 2.29
N ALA A 52 -1.67 2.61 1.36
CA ALA A 52 -2.20 2.07 0.12
C ALA A 52 -1.11 1.43 -0.74
N TYR A 53 0.07 2.04 -0.79
CA TYR A 53 1.22 1.49 -1.51
C TYR A 53 1.71 0.18 -0.86
N LEU A 54 2.02 0.24 0.43
CA LEU A 54 2.59 -0.88 1.18
C LEU A 54 1.70 -2.12 1.17
N CYS A 55 0.39 -1.95 1.39
CA CYS A 55 -0.54 -3.08 1.41
C CYS A 55 -0.68 -3.71 0.03
N ALA A 56 -0.74 -2.91 -1.04
CA ALA A 56 -0.94 -3.40 -2.39
C ALA A 56 0.32 -4.11 -2.93
N VAL A 57 1.52 -3.57 -2.67
CA VAL A 57 2.79 -4.21 -3.08
C VAL A 57 2.95 -5.55 -2.34
N SER A 58 2.76 -5.55 -1.02
CA SER A 58 2.90 -6.76 -0.21
C SER A 58 1.92 -7.85 -0.64
N ALA A 59 0.69 -7.47 -0.98
CA ALA A 59 -0.34 -8.41 -1.41
C ALA A 59 0.00 -9.17 -2.69
N LYS A 60 0.88 -8.64 -3.57
CA LYS A 60 1.35 -9.35 -4.78
C LYS A 60 2.00 -10.70 -4.46
N HIS A 61 2.56 -10.85 -3.26
CA HIS A 61 3.26 -12.04 -2.80
C HIS A 61 2.46 -12.90 -1.81
N MET A 62 1.18 -12.58 -1.61
CA MET A 62 0.31 -13.26 -0.65
C MET A 62 -0.82 -14.02 -1.36
N GLY A 63 -1.13 -15.20 -0.85
CA GLY A 63 -2.11 -16.10 -1.45
C GLY A 63 -3.57 -15.83 -1.02
N LYS A 64 -4.50 -16.58 -1.65
CA LYS A 64 -5.96 -16.54 -1.44
C LYS A 64 -6.41 -16.77 0.02
N ASP A 65 -5.54 -17.31 0.85
CA ASP A 65 -5.75 -17.64 2.26
C ASP A 65 -5.39 -16.50 3.22
N THR A 66 -5.17 -15.29 2.69
CA THR A 66 -4.76 -14.09 3.42
C THR A 66 -5.88 -13.06 3.54
N ILE A 67 -6.05 -12.51 4.75
CA ILE A 67 -6.82 -11.30 5.02
C ILE A 67 -5.84 -10.13 5.19
N HIS A 68 -5.89 -9.14 4.32
CA HIS A 68 -5.15 -7.89 4.44
C HIS A 68 -5.95 -6.90 5.28
N LEU A 69 -5.67 -6.86 6.57
CA LEU A 69 -6.23 -5.89 7.50
C LEU A 69 -5.42 -4.59 7.41
N VAL A 70 -6.01 -3.57 6.76
CA VAL A 70 -5.35 -2.29 6.52
C VAL A 70 -6.08 -1.21 7.30
N VAL A 71 -5.46 -0.67 8.35
CA VAL A 71 -6.06 0.33 9.24
C VAL A 71 -5.10 1.49 9.44
N VAL A 72 -5.19 2.46 8.52
CA VAL A 72 -4.65 3.82 8.66
C VAL A 72 -5.81 4.76 8.48
N ASP A 73 -6.17 5.44 9.56
CA ASP A 73 -7.55 5.88 9.71
C ASP A 73 -7.74 7.17 10.53
N PRO A 74 -7.54 8.34 9.89
CA PRO A 74 -7.79 9.63 10.54
C PRO A 74 -9.27 9.91 10.81
N THR A 75 -10.20 9.18 10.19
CA THR A 75 -11.66 9.40 10.31
C THR A 75 -12.34 8.35 11.16
N VAL A 76 -11.62 7.71 12.08
CA VAL A 76 -12.18 6.75 13.03
C VAL A 76 -13.37 7.35 13.80
N GLY A 77 -14.41 6.55 14.03
CA GLY A 77 -15.61 7.00 14.76
C GLY A 77 -16.62 7.81 13.94
N THR A 78 -16.35 8.11 12.66
CA THR A 78 -17.31 8.78 11.76
C THR A 78 -18.23 7.77 11.05
N ASP A 79 -19.03 8.27 10.09
CA ASP A 79 -19.94 7.51 9.24
C ASP A 79 -19.28 6.79 8.05
N ARG A 80 -17.94 6.87 7.93
CA ARG A 80 -17.21 6.25 6.84
C ARG A 80 -17.38 4.73 6.85
N LYS A 81 -17.59 4.15 5.67
CA LYS A 81 -17.90 2.73 5.49
C LYS A 81 -16.70 1.85 5.83
N ILE A 82 -16.98 0.58 6.10
CA ILE A 82 -15.98 -0.49 6.15
C ILE A 82 -16.12 -1.29 4.87
N VAL A 83 -15.01 -1.47 4.18
CA VAL A 83 -14.96 -2.12 2.89
C VAL A 83 -14.23 -3.46 2.99
N VAL A 84 -14.80 -4.46 2.32
CA VAL A 84 -14.13 -5.71 2.02
C VAL A 84 -13.96 -5.83 0.52
N PHE A 85 -12.70 -5.95 0.09
CA PHE A 85 -12.35 -6.20 -1.30
C PHE A 85 -11.87 -7.64 -1.44
N LYS A 86 -12.72 -8.48 -2.03
CA LYS A 86 -12.42 -9.89 -2.29
C LYS A 86 -11.76 -10.01 -3.65
N THR A 87 -10.44 -10.21 -3.65
CA THR A 87 -9.70 -10.41 -4.89
C THR A 87 -9.89 -11.82 -5.44
N GLU A 88 -9.55 -12.01 -6.72
CA GLU A 88 -9.56 -13.34 -7.34
C GLU A 88 -8.45 -14.25 -6.78
N ASN A 89 -7.25 -13.70 -6.56
CA ASN A 89 -6.03 -14.50 -6.31
C ASN A 89 -5.20 -14.12 -5.07
N ASN A 90 -5.45 -12.96 -4.46
CA ASN A 90 -4.58 -12.39 -3.43
C ASN A 90 -5.30 -12.25 -2.08
N GLY A 91 -6.36 -13.04 -1.87
CA GLY A 91 -7.14 -13.04 -0.64
C GLY A 91 -8.15 -11.90 -0.58
N ILE A 92 -8.38 -11.36 0.61
CA ILE A 92 -9.33 -10.26 0.82
C ILE A 92 -8.68 -9.11 1.55
N PHE A 93 -9.06 -7.88 1.22
CA PHE A 93 -8.70 -6.71 2.01
C PHE A 93 -9.87 -6.32 2.90
N VAL A 94 -9.58 -5.89 4.13
CA VAL A 94 -10.55 -5.36 5.09
C VAL A 94 -10.00 -4.02 5.57
N ALA A 95 -10.74 -2.93 5.31
CA ALA A 95 -10.21 -1.59 5.49
C ALA A 95 -11.31 -0.53 5.72
N PRO A 96 -10.99 0.66 6.26
CA PRO A 96 -11.84 1.83 6.14
C PRO A 96 -11.96 2.27 4.68
N ASP A 97 -13.15 2.66 4.24
CA ASP A 97 -13.34 3.28 2.91
C ASP A 97 -12.93 4.76 2.94
N ASN A 98 -11.63 4.99 2.92
CA ASN A 98 -11.02 6.33 2.94
C ASN A 98 -9.97 6.50 1.82
N GLY A 99 -9.94 5.59 0.86
CA GLY A 99 -8.94 5.55 -0.21
C GLY A 99 -7.72 4.66 0.07
N VAL A 100 -7.59 4.04 1.25
CA VAL A 100 -6.42 3.19 1.56
C VAL A 100 -6.29 1.96 0.66
N LEU A 101 -7.36 1.55 -0.05
CA LEU A 101 -7.31 0.44 -1.01
C LEU A 101 -7.05 0.87 -2.45
N SER A 102 -6.72 2.14 -2.72
CA SER A 102 -6.68 2.69 -4.08
C SER A 102 -5.75 1.92 -5.03
N HIS A 103 -4.50 1.61 -4.63
CA HIS A 103 -3.60 0.79 -5.45
C HIS A 103 -4.06 -0.66 -5.57
N ALA A 104 -4.58 -1.26 -4.50
CA ALA A 104 -5.11 -2.62 -4.56
C ALA A 104 -6.27 -2.74 -5.57
N LEU A 105 -7.16 -1.74 -5.61
CA LEU A 105 -8.29 -1.68 -6.56
C LEU A 105 -7.85 -1.53 -8.03
N GLU A 106 -6.66 -0.99 -8.25
CA GLU A 106 -6.05 -0.82 -9.57
C GLU A 106 -5.32 -2.10 -10.01
N TRP A 107 -4.59 -2.74 -9.09
CA TRP A 107 -3.70 -3.85 -9.42
C TRP A 107 -4.36 -5.23 -9.35
N PHE A 108 -5.49 -5.37 -8.67
CA PHE A 108 -6.18 -6.65 -8.51
C PHE A 108 -7.60 -6.64 -9.07
N ALA A 109 -7.99 -7.75 -9.68
CA ALA A 109 -9.37 -8.05 -10.04
C ALA A 109 -10.13 -8.63 -8.84
N GLY A 110 -11.45 -8.44 -8.80
CA GLY A 110 -12.30 -8.94 -7.72
C GLY A 110 -13.53 -8.09 -7.42
N ASP A 111 -14.28 -8.51 -6.40
CA ASP A 111 -15.56 -7.96 -5.99
C ASP A 111 -15.45 -7.14 -4.70
N ILE A 112 -16.30 -6.11 -4.60
CA ILE A 112 -16.34 -5.22 -3.44
C ILE A 112 -17.62 -5.40 -2.66
N TYR A 113 -17.49 -5.29 -1.35
CA TYR A 113 -18.59 -5.36 -0.41
C TYR A 113 -18.45 -4.29 0.68
N TYR A 114 -19.55 -3.65 1.04
CA TYR A 114 -19.62 -2.87 2.27
C TYR A 114 -20.16 -3.71 3.40
N TYR A 115 -19.53 -3.60 4.56
CA TYR A 115 -20.05 -4.16 5.80
C TYR A 115 -21.22 -3.29 6.29
N ILE A 116 -22.36 -3.93 6.60
CA ILE A 116 -23.62 -3.25 6.89
C ILE A 116 -24.12 -3.44 8.33
N THR A 117 -23.37 -4.16 9.17
CA THR A 117 -23.76 -4.40 10.57
C THR A 117 -23.28 -3.29 11.48
N SER A 118 -24.12 -2.92 12.46
CA SER A 118 -23.75 -2.00 13.54
C SER A 118 -22.95 -2.73 14.62
N PHE A 119 -21.95 -2.05 15.18
CA PHE A 119 -21.25 -2.52 16.37
C PHE A 119 -21.75 -1.72 17.58
N GLU A 120 -22.82 -2.20 18.21
CA GLU A 120 -23.32 -1.60 19.44
C GLU A 120 -22.24 -1.65 20.53
N GLY A 121 -22.01 -0.52 21.20
CA GLY A 121 -21.02 -0.40 22.26
C GLY A 121 -19.55 -0.29 21.80
N ALA A 122 -19.27 -0.22 20.49
CA ALA A 122 -17.91 0.00 20.01
C ALA A 122 -17.38 1.40 20.40
N SER A 123 -16.10 1.47 20.80
CA SER A 123 -15.44 2.75 21.03
C SER A 123 -15.29 3.54 19.74
N LYS A 124 -15.67 4.82 19.77
CA LYS A 124 -15.48 5.74 18.62
C LYS A 124 -14.02 6.03 18.29
N THR A 125 -13.08 5.70 19.17
CA THR A 125 -11.66 6.02 18.98
C THR A 125 -10.81 4.81 18.60
N PHE A 126 -11.36 3.60 18.62
CA PHE A 126 -10.57 2.40 18.35
C PHE A 126 -11.33 1.29 17.61
N HIS A 127 -11.85 1.64 16.43
CA HIS A 127 -12.52 0.68 15.55
C HIS A 127 -11.63 -0.50 15.15
N ALA A 128 -10.30 -0.37 15.14
CA ALA A 128 -9.41 -1.49 14.86
C ALA A 128 -9.66 -2.67 15.82
N ARG A 129 -9.79 -2.38 17.12
CA ARG A 129 -10.07 -3.37 18.16
C ARG A 129 -11.55 -3.77 18.21
N ASP A 130 -12.45 -2.79 18.13
CA ASP A 130 -13.87 -3.04 18.46
C ASP A 130 -14.72 -3.43 17.24
N ILE A 131 -14.22 -3.21 16.03
CA ILE A 131 -14.95 -3.44 14.78
C ILE A 131 -14.14 -4.34 13.85
N PHE A 132 -12.94 -3.91 13.43
CA PHE A 132 -12.15 -4.63 12.43
C PHE A 132 -11.67 -5.98 12.93
N ALA A 133 -11.12 -6.06 14.15
CA ALA A 133 -10.66 -7.33 14.72
C ALA A 133 -11.79 -8.37 14.85
N PRO A 134 -12.98 -8.03 15.40
CA PRO A 134 -14.15 -8.89 15.36
C PRO A 134 -14.54 -9.33 13.96
N LEU A 135 -14.61 -8.39 13.01
CA LEU A 135 -14.96 -8.66 11.63
C LEU A 135 -13.99 -9.66 10.98
N VAL A 136 -12.69 -9.47 11.17
CA VAL A 136 -11.66 -10.38 10.69
C VAL A 136 -11.84 -11.78 11.27
N ALA A 137 -12.13 -11.90 12.58
CA ALA A 137 -12.38 -13.19 13.20
C ALA A 137 -13.66 -13.88 12.66
N GLN A 138 -14.73 -13.13 12.41
CA GLN A 138 -15.95 -13.65 11.76
C GLN A 138 -15.64 -14.23 10.37
N ILE A 139 -14.85 -13.50 9.58
CA ILE A 139 -14.45 -13.96 8.25
C ILE A 139 -13.57 -15.23 8.33
N ILE A 140 -12.63 -15.30 9.27
CA ILE A 140 -11.80 -16.50 9.52
C ILE A 140 -12.68 -17.71 9.87
N ASN A 141 -13.68 -17.50 10.72
CA ASN A 141 -14.64 -18.52 11.12
C ASN A 141 -15.54 -19.00 9.96
N GLY A 142 -15.58 -18.26 8.85
CA GLY A 142 -16.47 -18.55 7.72
C GLY A 142 -17.91 -18.13 7.99
N GLU A 143 -18.13 -17.19 8.91
CA GLU A 143 -19.45 -16.61 9.16
C GLU A 143 -19.88 -15.79 7.93
N GLY A 144 -21.13 -15.96 7.51
CA GLY A 144 -21.58 -15.65 6.16
C GLY A 144 -21.38 -14.19 5.74
N ILE A 145 -20.59 -13.98 4.68
CA ILE A 145 -20.41 -12.68 4.03
C ILE A 145 -21.75 -12.14 3.49
N ASP A 146 -22.66 -13.01 3.06
CA ASP A 146 -23.92 -12.54 2.45
C ASP A 146 -24.91 -11.93 3.45
N ALA A 147 -24.77 -12.24 4.75
CA ALA A 147 -25.67 -11.72 5.79
C ALA A 147 -25.26 -10.33 6.32
N PHE A 148 -23.96 -10.02 6.27
CA PHE A 148 -23.39 -8.82 6.89
C PHE A 148 -22.77 -7.86 5.89
N PHE A 149 -22.81 -8.21 4.61
CA PHE A 149 -22.19 -7.43 3.57
C PHE A 149 -23.12 -7.25 2.36
N ILE A 150 -23.02 -6.08 1.73
CA ILE A 150 -23.72 -5.76 0.50
C ILE A 150 -22.71 -5.59 -0.64
N LYS A 151 -22.90 -6.34 -1.73
CA LYS A 151 -22.08 -6.19 -2.94
C LYS A 151 -22.25 -4.77 -3.49
N THR A 152 -21.12 -4.11 -3.74
CA THR A 152 -21.08 -2.67 -4.04
C THR A 152 -20.28 -2.43 -5.33
N PRO A 153 -20.72 -1.51 -6.21
CA PRO A 153 -19.93 -1.11 -7.37
C PRO A 153 -18.55 -0.54 -6.96
N LYS A 154 -17.50 -0.89 -7.70
CA LYS A 154 -16.14 -0.33 -7.49
C LYS A 154 -16.08 1.20 -7.58
N THR A 155 -17.05 1.81 -8.25
CA THR A 155 -17.18 3.27 -8.42
C THR A 155 -17.68 3.99 -7.17
N SER A 156 -18.24 3.26 -6.20
CA SER A 156 -18.74 3.84 -4.94
C SER A 156 -17.64 4.09 -3.91
N LEU A 157 -16.44 3.54 -4.11
CA LEU A 157 -15.34 3.60 -3.15
C LEU A 157 -14.60 4.92 -3.24
N VAL A 158 -14.12 5.39 -2.09
CA VAL A 158 -13.18 6.51 -2.04
C VAL A 158 -11.88 6.09 -2.74
N ARG A 159 -11.40 6.92 -3.66
CA ARG A 159 -10.12 6.72 -4.35
C ARG A 159 -9.22 7.93 -4.16
N LEU A 160 -7.97 7.67 -3.78
CA LEU A 160 -6.91 8.64 -3.85
C LEU A 160 -6.58 8.92 -5.31
N LYS A 161 -6.30 10.18 -5.63
CA LYS A 161 -5.79 10.57 -6.93
C LYS A 161 -4.28 10.49 -6.91
N PHE A 162 -3.73 9.45 -7.51
CA PHE A 162 -2.30 9.35 -7.75
C PHE A 162 -1.95 9.98 -9.10
N PRO A 163 -0.81 10.67 -9.23
CA PRO A 163 -0.33 11.13 -10.52
C PRO A 163 -0.12 9.93 -11.48
N GLU A 164 -0.60 10.07 -12.71
CA GLU A 164 -0.28 9.14 -13.79
C GLU A 164 1.01 9.59 -14.48
N PHE A 165 1.83 8.62 -14.92
CA PHE A 165 2.97 8.96 -15.78
C PHE A 165 2.48 9.28 -17.20
N LYS A 166 3.20 10.14 -17.91
CA LYS A 166 2.89 10.54 -19.28
C LYS A 166 4.07 10.29 -20.18
N LEU A 167 3.81 9.56 -21.26
CA LEU A 167 4.76 9.35 -22.34
C LEU A 167 4.60 10.47 -23.37
N GLU A 168 5.66 11.25 -23.57
CA GLU A 168 5.75 12.27 -24.61
C GLU A 168 6.78 11.85 -25.67
N SER A 169 6.87 12.61 -26.76
CA SER A 169 7.79 12.30 -27.87
C SER A 169 9.26 12.27 -27.44
N THR A 170 9.66 13.20 -26.57
CA THR A 170 11.05 13.37 -26.11
C THR A 170 11.22 13.23 -24.60
N SER A 171 10.14 13.01 -23.86
CA SER A 171 10.20 12.95 -22.40
C SER A 171 9.21 11.96 -21.80
N ILE A 172 9.47 11.57 -20.56
CA ILE A 172 8.55 10.82 -19.72
C ILE A 172 8.38 11.60 -18.43
N LYS A 173 7.15 12.02 -18.17
CA LYS A 173 6.79 12.70 -16.93
C LYS A 173 6.24 11.68 -15.96
N GLY A 174 6.70 11.71 -14.73
CA GLY A 174 6.23 10.83 -13.66
C GLY A 174 6.32 11.53 -12.31
N SER A 175 6.09 10.76 -11.26
CA SER A 175 6.16 11.23 -9.88
C SER A 175 6.76 10.16 -8.98
N ILE A 176 7.29 10.58 -7.85
CA ILE A 176 7.70 9.65 -6.78
C ILE A 176 6.44 9.12 -6.10
N ILE A 177 6.31 7.80 -6.01
CA ILE A 177 5.17 7.14 -5.33
C ILE A 177 5.56 6.59 -3.97
N TYR A 178 6.84 6.33 -3.74
CA TYR A 178 7.34 5.81 -2.48
C TYR A 178 8.81 6.15 -2.29
N VAL A 179 9.19 6.43 -1.05
CA VAL A 179 10.60 6.54 -0.63
C VAL A 179 10.88 5.42 0.37
N ASP A 180 11.78 4.52 0.00
CA ASP A 180 12.10 3.38 0.86
C ASP A 180 13.03 3.76 2.03
N ILE A 181 13.30 2.78 2.89
CA ILE A 181 14.14 2.98 4.08
C ILE A 181 15.63 3.24 3.75
N PHE A 182 16.09 2.82 2.57
CA PHE A 182 17.44 3.09 2.08
C PHE A 182 17.53 4.50 1.44
N GLY A 183 16.37 5.11 1.18
CA GLY A 183 16.22 6.40 0.54
C GLY A 183 16.34 6.31 -0.98
N ASN A 184 16.01 5.16 -1.56
CA ASN A 184 15.68 5.05 -2.98
C ASN A 184 14.32 5.69 -3.23
N LEU A 185 14.15 6.26 -4.43
CA LEU A 185 12.94 6.95 -4.83
C LEU A 185 12.24 6.10 -5.89
N ILE A 186 11.15 5.45 -5.51
CA ILE A 186 10.34 4.63 -6.41
C ILE A 186 9.39 5.55 -7.17
N THR A 187 9.37 5.42 -8.48
CA THR A 187 8.56 6.25 -9.39
C THR A 187 7.24 5.56 -9.75
N ASN A 188 6.29 6.29 -10.35
CA ASN A 188 5.10 5.70 -11.01
C ASN A 188 5.37 5.22 -12.44
N ILE A 189 6.63 5.20 -12.91
CA ILE A 189 6.96 4.84 -14.29
C ILE A 189 7.24 3.33 -14.33
N PRO A 190 6.46 2.54 -15.09
CA PRO A 190 6.65 1.10 -15.17
C PRO A 190 8.01 0.72 -15.77
N ASN A 191 8.56 -0.41 -15.33
CA ASN A 191 9.75 -1.01 -15.93
C ASN A 191 9.57 -1.22 -17.43
N GLY A 192 10.68 -1.19 -18.19
CA GLY A 192 10.68 -1.36 -19.63
C GLY A 192 10.15 -0.18 -20.45
N VAL A 193 9.61 0.89 -19.83
CA VAL A 193 9.12 2.08 -20.55
C VAL A 193 10.26 2.97 -21.06
N LEU A 194 11.35 3.10 -20.29
CA LEU A 194 12.58 3.78 -20.72
C LEU A 194 13.47 2.77 -21.45
N LYS A 195 13.93 3.12 -22.67
CA LYS A 195 14.75 2.21 -23.52
C LYS A 195 16.20 2.64 -23.59
N GLU A 196 16.47 3.89 -23.25
CA GLU A 196 17.77 4.54 -23.34
C GLU A 196 18.65 4.13 -22.15
N GLU A 197 19.90 3.76 -22.41
CA GLU A 197 20.85 3.39 -21.34
C GLU A 197 21.14 4.53 -20.37
N SER A 198 20.98 5.79 -20.81
CA SER A 198 21.14 6.98 -19.98
C SER A 198 20.16 8.05 -20.42
N VAL A 199 19.58 8.74 -19.44
CA VAL A 199 18.59 9.80 -19.65
C VAL A 199 18.97 11.03 -18.82
N GLN A 200 18.38 12.17 -19.16
CA GLN A 200 18.47 13.37 -18.33
C GLN A 200 17.26 13.44 -17.40
N LEU A 201 17.50 13.26 -16.11
CA LEU A 201 16.50 13.49 -15.06
C LEU A 201 16.40 14.99 -14.77
N VAL A 202 15.18 15.51 -14.76
CA VAL A 202 14.84 16.83 -14.23
C VAL A 202 13.97 16.65 -13.00
N ALA A 203 14.44 17.18 -11.87
CA ALA A 203 13.77 17.15 -10.59
C ALA A 203 14.04 18.46 -9.84
N LYS A 204 13.01 19.10 -9.27
CA LYS A 204 13.13 20.38 -8.54
C LYS A 204 13.96 21.43 -9.30
N ASN A 205 13.70 21.59 -10.60
CA ASN A 205 14.43 22.51 -11.50
C ASN A 205 15.94 22.25 -11.65
N LYS A 206 16.44 21.10 -11.19
CA LYS A 206 17.82 20.65 -11.39
C LYS A 206 17.87 19.54 -12.41
N ARG A 207 18.98 19.46 -13.16
CA ARG A 207 19.22 18.44 -14.17
C ARG A 207 20.32 17.50 -13.70
N PHE A 208 20.09 16.20 -13.86
CA PHE A 208 21.01 15.14 -13.52
C PHE A 208 21.13 14.19 -14.69
N ARG A 209 22.35 13.71 -14.96
CA ARG A 209 22.53 12.57 -15.85
C ARG A 209 22.37 11.31 -15.02
N ILE A 210 21.48 10.43 -15.44
CA ILE A 210 21.22 9.17 -14.76
C ILE A 210 21.39 8.04 -15.77
N ARG A 211 21.98 6.94 -15.34
CA ARG A 211 22.23 5.77 -16.16
C ARG A 211 21.39 4.61 -15.65
N GLN A 212 20.79 3.87 -16.59
CA GLN A 212 20.13 2.62 -16.29
C GLN A 212 21.16 1.56 -15.89
N CYS A 213 20.93 0.91 -14.76
CA CYS A 213 21.78 -0.13 -14.21
C CYS A 213 20.94 -1.36 -13.86
N LYS A 214 21.54 -2.55 -13.92
CA LYS A 214 20.84 -3.79 -13.52
C LYS A 214 20.81 -3.98 -12.01
N THR A 215 21.77 -3.39 -11.30
CA THR A 215 21.92 -3.51 -9.86
C THR A 215 22.60 -2.27 -9.29
N TYR A 216 22.40 -2.01 -8.00
CA TYR A 216 23.02 -0.91 -7.27
C TYR A 216 24.56 -0.92 -7.40
N ALA A 217 25.19 -2.11 -7.44
CA ALA A 217 26.65 -2.26 -7.46
C ALA A 217 27.33 -1.73 -8.73
N GLU A 218 26.58 -1.49 -9.82
CA GLU A 218 27.11 -0.91 -11.06
C GLU A 218 27.34 0.61 -10.96
N GLY A 219 26.86 1.25 -9.89
CA GLY A 219 27.04 2.67 -9.65
C GLY A 219 28.39 3.01 -9.03
N ARG A 220 28.98 4.10 -9.51
CA ARG A 220 30.13 4.75 -8.88
C ARG A 220 29.67 5.45 -7.60
N LYS A 221 30.64 5.82 -6.76
CA LYS A 221 30.37 6.59 -5.55
C LYS A 221 29.60 7.87 -5.89
N ASP A 222 28.50 8.10 -5.18
CA ASP A 222 27.61 9.26 -5.33
C ASP A 222 26.92 9.41 -6.71
N GLU A 223 26.99 8.39 -7.57
CA GLU A 223 26.29 8.36 -8.87
C GLU A 223 24.80 8.04 -8.68
N LEU A 224 23.92 8.86 -9.26
CA LEU A 224 22.51 8.53 -9.39
C LEU A 224 22.32 7.44 -10.45
N LEU A 225 21.59 6.40 -10.08
CA LEU A 225 21.27 5.25 -10.93
C LEU A 225 19.77 5.16 -11.12
N LEU A 226 19.37 4.72 -12.30
CA LEU A 226 18.01 4.30 -12.58
C LEU A 226 17.99 2.78 -12.65
N ILE A 227 17.14 2.13 -11.86
CA ILE A 227 17.07 0.68 -11.77
C ILE A 227 15.64 0.25 -12.01
N GLU A 228 15.44 -0.82 -12.79
CA GLU A 228 14.14 -1.49 -12.87
C GLU A 228 13.85 -2.17 -11.53
N GLY A 229 12.93 -1.61 -10.75
CA GLY A 229 12.65 -2.05 -9.40
C GLY A 229 11.86 -3.36 -9.36
N SER A 230 12.02 -4.13 -8.28
CA SER A 230 11.32 -5.41 -8.11
C SER A 230 9.80 -5.25 -7.97
N GLU A 231 9.33 -4.04 -7.69
CA GLU A 231 7.92 -3.71 -7.49
C GLU A 231 7.18 -3.41 -8.82
N GLY A 232 7.92 -3.40 -9.94
CA GLY A 232 7.44 -3.18 -11.30
C GLY A 232 7.61 -1.75 -11.82
N PHE A 233 8.26 -0.89 -11.05
CA PHE A 233 8.49 0.51 -11.37
C PHE A 233 9.97 0.87 -11.27
N TYR A 234 10.38 1.91 -12.01
CA TYR A 234 11.74 2.42 -11.93
C TYR A 234 12.04 3.05 -10.56
N GLU A 235 13.25 2.82 -10.08
CA GLU A 235 13.82 3.36 -8.86
C GLU A 235 15.00 4.28 -9.18
N ILE A 236 15.02 5.46 -8.56
CA ILE A 236 16.22 6.33 -8.54
C ILE A 236 16.99 6.02 -7.26
N ALA A 237 18.23 5.57 -7.41
CA ALA A 237 19.05 5.06 -6.31
C ALA A 237 20.49 5.60 -6.36
N ILE A 238 21.24 5.42 -5.28
CA ILE A 238 22.70 5.61 -5.25
C ILE A 238 23.31 4.37 -4.59
N ASN A 239 24.38 3.83 -5.18
CA ASN A 239 25.09 2.69 -4.61
C ASN A 239 25.57 3.02 -3.18
N GLN A 240 25.13 2.24 -2.19
CA GLN A 240 25.48 2.40 -0.77
C GLN A 240 25.18 3.79 -0.18
N SER A 241 24.25 4.54 -0.76
CA SER A 241 23.84 5.86 -0.27
C SER A 241 22.37 6.13 -0.58
N SER A 242 21.88 7.30 -0.19
CA SER A 242 20.48 7.68 -0.35
C SER A 242 20.32 8.68 -1.49
N ALA A 243 19.55 8.30 -2.52
CA ALA A 243 19.13 9.23 -3.58
C ALA A 243 18.27 10.37 -3.01
N ASN A 244 17.42 10.07 -2.02
CA ASN A 244 16.61 11.08 -1.35
C ASN A 244 17.47 12.15 -0.65
N LYS A 245 18.62 11.82 -0.05
CA LYS A 245 19.50 12.86 0.53
C LYS A 245 20.00 13.87 -0.50
N VAL A 246 20.19 13.44 -1.75
CA VAL A 246 20.70 14.28 -2.86
C VAL A 246 19.57 15.06 -3.53
N LEU A 247 18.47 14.39 -3.85
CA LEU A 247 17.36 14.95 -4.63
C LEU A 247 16.30 15.61 -3.74
N GLN A 248 16.22 15.21 -2.47
CA GLN A 248 15.26 15.67 -1.46
C GLN A 248 13.82 15.54 -1.91
N LEU A 249 13.49 14.49 -2.68
CA LEU A 249 12.15 14.27 -3.21
C LEU A 249 11.30 13.47 -2.23
N LYS A 250 9.99 13.72 -2.23
CA LYS A 250 9.00 12.99 -1.45
C LYS A 250 7.88 12.45 -2.34
N GLU A 251 7.03 11.61 -1.77
CA GLU A 251 5.84 11.10 -2.44
C GLU A 251 5.00 12.26 -3.02
N GLY A 252 4.62 12.13 -4.29
CA GLY A 252 3.91 13.14 -5.07
C GLY A 252 4.79 14.15 -5.81
N ASP A 253 6.08 14.27 -5.50
CA ASP A 253 6.97 15.17 -6.24
C ASP A 253 7.13 14.69 -7.70
N GLU A 254 7.03 15.63 -8.64
CA GLU A 254 7.15 15.36 -10.07
C GLU A 254 8.62 15.23 -10.51
N ILE A 255 8.83 14.34 -11.48
CA ILE A 255 10.10 14.12 -12.17
C ILE A 255 9.87 14.01 -13.67
N VAL A 256 10.87 14.39 -14.46
CA VAL A 256 10.84 14.22 -15.91
C VAL A 256 12.14 13.59 -16.38
N PHE A 257 12.05 12.51 -17.15
CA PHE A 257 13.18 11.93 -17.87
C PHE A 257 13.13 12.39 -19.32
N PHE A 258 14.19 13.05 -19.79
CA PHE A 258 14.39 13.37 -21.20
C PHE A 258 15.27 12.29 -21.84
N ARG A 259 14.81 11.80 -22.99
CA ARG A 259 15.45 10.77 -23.80
C ARG A 259 16.58 11.33 -24.64
#